data_AF-A0A7K1FSQ3-F1
#
_entry.id   AF-A0A7K1FSQ3-F1
#
_cell.length_a   1.000
_cell.length_b   1.000
_cell.length_c   1.000
_cell.angle_alpha   90.00
_cell.angle_beta   90.00
_cell.angle_gamma   90.00
#
_symmetry.space_group_name_H-M   'P 1'
#
loop_
_entity.id
_entity.type
_entity.pdbx_description
1 polymer ?
#
loop_
_entity_poly.entity_id
_entity_poly.type
_entity_poly.pdbx_seq_one_letter_code
_entity_poly.pdbx_strand_id
1 'polypeptide(L)'
;MQLQEMYDYIAALLADAAIRPDDEDETAFELRKLALIARARVVLDIIEAQTVHELRSTVPQTSYGDIGLAQGISKQASRIRHTKLDQVLKVHQLDGRRHSMSKAVVPPRHRRTAAPTRRARREGTTS
;
A
#
# COMPACT_ATOMS: atom_id res chain seq x y z
N MET A 1 -8.29 -12.82 3.39
CA MET A 1 -8.34 -12.83 4.85
C MET A 1 -9.44 -11.88 5.26
N GLN A 2 -10.41 -12.36 6.04
CA GLN A 2 -11.46 -11.52 6.62
C GLN A 2 -10.87 -10.65 7.73
N LEU A 3 -11.43 -9.47 7.98
CA LEU A 3 -10.89 -8.50 8.95
C LEU A 3 -10.66 -9.12 10.34
N GLN A 4 -11.59 -9.97 10.81
CA GLN A 4 -11.47 -10.70 12.07
C GLN A 4 -10.24 -11.62 12.09
N GLU A 5 -10.03 -12.40 11.02
CA GLU A 5 -8.86 -13.29 10.89
C GLU A 5 -7.54 -12.50 10.95
N MET A 6 -7.52 -11.26 10.45
CA MET A 6 -6.35 -10.39 10.53
C MET A 6 -6.04 -9.98 11.98
N TYR A 7 -7.06 -9.63 12.76
CA TYR A 7 -6.90 -9.30 14.17
C TYR A 7 -6.49 -10.51 15.00
N ASP A 8 -7.12 -11.66 14.78
CA ASP A 8 -6.78 -12.91 15.48
C ASP A 8 -5.33 -13.32 15.18
N TYR A 9 -4.90 -13.17 13.92
CA TYR A 9 -3.52 -13.43 13.52
C TYR A 9 -2.52 -12.47 14.17
N ILE A 10 -2.84 -11.17 14.28
CA ILE A 10 -2.02 -10.21 15.04
C ILE A 10 -1.90 -10.65 16.50
N ALA A 11 -3.02 -11.03 17.13
CA ALA A 11 -3.03 -11.46 18.52
C ALA A 11 -2.13 -12.68 18.74
N ALA A 12 -2.20 -13.67 17.85
CA ALA A 12 -1.33 -14.85 17.89
C ALA A 12 0.16 -14.47 17.77
N LEU A 13 0.52 -13.62 16.79
CA LEU A 13 1.90 -13.16 16.60
C LEU A 13 2.45 -12.42 17.84
N LEU A 14 1.63 -11.62 18.50
CA LEU A 14 2.03 -10.88 19.71
C LEU A 14 2.14 -11.80 20.93
N ALA A 15 1.28 -12.80 21.06
CA ALA A 15 1.38 -13.81 22.11
C ALA A 15 2.68 -14.61 21.98
N ASP A 16 3.00 -15.07 20.75
CA ASP A 16 4.24 -15.81 20.47
C ASP A 16 5.50 -14.96 20.70
N ALA A 17 5.42 -13.65 20.48
CA ALA A 17 6.53 -12.71 20.69
C ALA A 17 6.78 -12.40 22.17
N ALA A 18 5.77 -12.57 23.03
CA ALA A 18 5.86 -12.31 24.46
C ALA A 18 6.50 -13.47 25.24
N ILE A 19 6.49 -14.68 24.68
CA ILE A 19 6.97 -15.90 25.35
C ILE A 19 8.38 -16.23 24.85
N ARG A 20 9.33 -16.31 25.78
CA ARG A 20 10.66 -16.85 25.54
C ARG A 20 10.67 -18.37 25.82
N PRO A 21 11.07 -19.21 24.85
CA PRO A 21 11.34 -20.63 25.07
C PRO A 21 12.57 -20.83 25.95
N ASP A 22 12.53 -21.82 26.84
CA ASP A 22 13.62 -22.11 27.79
C ASP A 22 14.92 -22.55 27.11
N ASP A 23 14.82 -23.08 25.88
CA ASP A 23 15.92 -23.58 25.05
C ASP A 23 16.51 -22.53 24.09
N GLU A 24 15.96 -21.32 24.05
CA GLU A 24 16.37 -20.25 23.13
C GLU A 24 17.35 -19.26 23.80
N ASP A 25 18.48 -19.00 23.14
CA ASP A 25 19.41 -17.96 23.57
C ASP A 25 18.80 -16.54 23.43
N GLU A 26 19.34 -15.58 24.16
CA GLU A 26 18.81 -14.21 24.22
C GLU A 26 18.76 -13.52 22.85
N THR A 27 19.78 -13.74 22.01
CA THR A 27 19.89 -13.08 20.71
C THR A 27 18.88 -13.68 19.74
N ALA A 28 18.76 -15.00 19.71
CA ALA A 28 17.77 -15.71 18.91
C ALA A 28 16.34 -15.27 19.29
N PHE A 29 16.05 -15.21 20.58
CA PHE A 29 14.76 -14.76 21.09
C PHE A 29 14.40 -13.34 20.65
N GLU A 30 15.29 -12.36 20.86
CA GLU A 30 15.02 -10.96 20.50
C GLU A 30 14.90 -10.77 18.98
N LEU A 31 15.66 -11.51 18.17
CA LEU A 31 15.51 -11.50 16.71
C LEU A 31 14.16 -12.12 16.27
N ARG A 32 13.74 -13.23 16.88
CA ARG A 32 12.44 -13.86 16.60
C ARG A 32 11.29 -12.92 16.97
N LYS A 33 11.35 -12.32 18.17
CA LYS A 33 10.39 -11.32 18.65
C LYS A 33 10.31 -10.12 17.70
N LEU A 34 11.44 -9.58 17.26
CA LEU A 34 11.48 -8.49 16.27
C LEU A 34 10.79 -8.90 14.96
N ALA A 35 11.05 -10.12 14.47
CA ALA A 35 10.43 -10.64 13.25
C ALA A 35 8.89 -10.80 13.40
N LEU A 36 8.41 -11.30 14.54
CA LEU A 36 6.98 -11.45 14.83
C LEU A 36 6.28 -10.09 14.92
N ILE A 37 6.87 -9.13 15.64
CA ILE A 37 6.35 -7.75 15.73
C ILE A 37 6.33 -7.09 14.34
N ALA A 38 7.38 -7.28 13.53
CA ALA A 38 7.43 -6.75 12.18
C ALA A 38 6.31 -7.31 11.29
N ARG A 39 6.01 -8.61 11.40
CA ARG A 39 4.87 -9.23 10.70
C ARG A 39 3.53 -8.67 11.19
N ALA A 40 3.33 -8.55 12.49
CA ALA A 40 2.11 -7.98 13.06
C ALA A 40 1.88 -6.54 12.59
N ARG A 41 2.95 -5.75 12.51
CA ARG A 41 2.92 -4.38 12.00
C ARG A 41 2.48 -4.32 10.53
N VAL A 42 2.95 -5.22 9.67
CA VAL A 42 2.52 -5.27 8.27
C VAL A 42 1.00 -5.52 8.18
N VAL A 43 0.47 -6.42 9.00
CA VAL A 43 -0.96 -6.72 9.02
C VAL A 43 -1.76 -5.50 9.50
N LEU A 44 -1.29 -4.81 10.55
CA LEU A 44 -1.89 -3.55 11.02
C LEU A 44 -1.86 -2.46 9.93
N ASP A 45 -0.75 -2.31 9.21
CA ASP A 45 -0.64 -1.36 8.10
C ASP A 45 -1.67 -1.69 7.00
N ILE A 46 -1.92 -2.96 6.70
CA ILE A 46 -2.96 -3.35 5.72
C ILE A 46 -4.35 -2.96 6.22
N ILE A 47 -4.69 -3.24 7.48
CA ILE A 47 -5.98 -2.89 8.08
C ILE A 47 -6.18 -1.37 8.06
N GLU A 48 -5.15 -0.61 8.45
CA GLU A 48 -5.18 0.86 8.40
C GLU A 48 -5.40 1.35 6.96
N ALA A 49 -4.70 0.77 6.00
CA ALA A 49 -4.83 1.13 4.59
C ALA A 49 -6.25 0.89 4.06
N GLN A 50 -6.85 -0.27 4.35
CA GLN A 50 -8.22 -0.59 3.97
C GLN A 50 -9.20 0.39 4.60
N THR A 51 -9.05 0.66 5.90
CA THR A 51 -9.91 1.60 6.65
C THR A 51 -9.86 3.00 6.03
N VAL A 52 -8.67 3.52 5.71
CA VAL A 52 -8.56 4.85 5.13
C VAL A 52 -9.07 4.87 3.69
N HIS A 53 -8.84 3.81 2.91
CA HIS A 53 -9.38 3.70 1.55
C HIS A 53 -10.92 3.70 1.54
N GLU A 54 -11.54 2.93 2.42
CA GLU A 54 -13.00 2.89 2.59
C GLU A 54 -13.54 4.25 3.03
N LEU A 55 -12.92 4.88 4.03
CA LEU A 55 -13.32 6.20 4.52
C LEU A 55 -13.29 7.26 3.42
N ARG A 56 -12.29 7.22 2.54
CA ARG A 56 -12.14 8.19 1.44
C ARG A 56 -12.98 7.87 0.20
N SER A 57 -13.47 6.64 0.08
CA SER A 57 -14.30 6.20 -1.05
C SER A 57 -15.80 6.24 -0.75
N THR A 58 -16.19 6.15 0.53
CA THR A 58 -17.61 6.08 0.96
C THR A 58 -18.15 7.40 1.50
N VAL A 59 -17.32 8.20 2.17
CA VAL A 59 -17.69 9.51 2.73
C VAL A 59 -17.20 10.61 1.77
N PRO A 60 -18.00 11.66 1.49
CA PRO A 60 -17.57 12.78 0.65
C PRO A 60 -16.16 13.24 1.03
N GLN A 61 -15.23 13.10 0.08
CA GLN A 61 -13.76 13.08 0.24
C GLN A 61 -13.25 13.57 1.61
N THR A 62 -13.25 12.68 2.59
CA THR A 62 -12.66 12.94 3.91
C THR A 62 -11.24 13.44 3.73
N SER A 63 -10.94 14.59 4.34
CA SER A 63 -9.66 15.25 4.10
C SER A 63 -8.53 14.54 4.85
N TYR A 64 -7.29 14.66 4.33
CA TYR A 64 -6.11 14.23 5.10
C TYR A 64 -5.92 15.01 6.41
N GLY A 65 -6.62 16.14 6.58
CA GLY A 65 -6.64 16.85 7.86
C GLY A 65 -7.42 16.06 8.91
N ASP A 66 -8.64 15.64 8.57
CA ASP A 66 -9.53 14.91 9.47
C ASP A 66 -8.97 13.52 9.80
N ILE A 67 -8.43 12.84 8.80
CA ILE A 67 -7.75 11.55 8.98
C ILE A 67 -6.52 11.72 9.89
N GLY A 68 -5.72 12.76 9.67
CA GLY A 68 -4.56 13.06 10.51
C GLY A 68 -4.95 13.35 11.96
N LEU A 69 -6.02 14.14 12.17
CA LEU A 69 -6.54 14.43 13.50
C LEU A 69 -6.98 13.16 14.24
N ALA A 70 -7.70 12.25 13.56
CA ALA A 70 -8.10 10.96 14.14
C ALA A 70 -6.88 10.07 14.50
N GLN A 71 -5.78 10.21 13.77
CA GLN A 71 -4.52 9.49 14.00
C GLN A 71 -3.60 10.19 15.02
N GLY A 72 -3.95 11.39 15.50
CA GLY A 72 -3.09 12.19 16.36
C GLY A 72 -1.84 12.73 15.66
N ILE A 73 -1.87 12.92 14.33
CA ILE A 73 -0.74 13.39 13.53
C ILE A 73 -1.12 14.59 12.65
N SER A 74 -0.11 15.29 12.13
CA SER A 74 -0.35 16.41 11.21
C SER A 74 -0.94 15.96 9.87
N LYS A 75 -1.63 16.87 9.18
CA LYS A 75 -2.15 16.65 7.81
C LYS A 75 -1.06 16.16 6.83
N GLN A 76 0.15 16.72 6.92
CA GLN A 76 1.26 16.32 6.05
C GLN A 76 1.73 14.90 6.36
N ALA A 77 1.83 14.55 7.65
CA ALA A 77 2.17 13.20 8.07
C ALA A 77 1.11 12.18 7.62
N SER A 78 -0.19 12.52 7.74
CA SER A 78 -1.29 11.70 7.25
C SER A 78 -1.23 11.48 5.74
N ARG A 79 -0.99 12.52 4.95
CA ARG A 79 -0.83 12.40 3.49
C ARG A 79 0.33 11.48 3.11
N ILE A 80 1.47 11.60 3.78
CA ILE A 80 2.65 10.74 3.54
C ILE A 80 2.32 9.29 3.92
N ARG A 81 1.70 9.09 5.08
CA ARG A 81 1.33 7.76 5.58
C ARG A 81 0.33 7.09 4.64
N HIS A 82 -0.73 7.78 4.22
CA HIS A 82 -1.69 7.28 3.24
C HIS A 82 -1.02 6.84 1.94
N THR A 83 -0.09 7.65 1.40
CA THR A 83 0.63 7.31 0.17
C THR A 83 1.44 6.00 0.32
N LYS A 84 2.01 5.77 1.50
CA LYS A 84 2.73 4.52 1.82
C LYS A 84 1.75 3.35 1.96
N LEU A 85 0.64 3.55 2.67
CA LEU A 85 -0.41 2.55 2.86
C LEU A 85 -1.04 2.10 1.53
N ASP A 86 -1.27 3.02 0.59
CA ASP A 86 -1.70 2.71 -0.78
C ASP A 86 -0.69 1.80 -1.52
N GLN A 87 0.62 1.98 -1.28
CA GLN A 87 1.64 1.10 -1.86
C GLN A 87 1.60 -0.29 -1.23
N VAL A 88 1.36 -0.39 0.08
CA VAL A 88 1.20 -1.67 0.79
C VAL A 88 0.03 -2.46 0.18
N LEU A 89 -1.14 -1.84 0.02
CA LEU A 89 -2.31 -2.51 -0.60
C LEU A 89 -2.01 -3.04 -2.01
N LYS A 90 -1.27 -2.27 -2.81
CA LYS A 90 -0.86 -2.68 -4.17
C LYS A 90 0.10 -3.86 -4.16
N VAL A 91 1.10 -3.86 -3.29
CA VAL A 91 2.08 -4.96 -3.18
C VAL A 91 1.40 -6.25 -2.74
N HIS A 92 0.46 -6.15 -1.80
CA HIS A 92 -0.24 -7.31 -1.25
C HIS A 92 -1.49 -7.74 -2.06
N GLN A 93 -1.75 -7.10 -3.21
CA GLN A 93 -2.85 -7.42 -4.14
C GLN A 93 -4.25 -7.47 -3.48
N LEU A 94 -4.43 -6.75 -2.38
CA LEU A 94 -5.70 -6.70 -1.63
C LEU A 94 -6.67 -5.65 -2.19
N ASP A 95 -6.23 -4.86 -3.16
CA ASP A 95 -7.11 -3.98 -3.93
C ASP A 95 -7.89 -4.83 -4.94
N GLY A 96 -9.05 -5.35 -4.51
CA GLY A 96 -9.94 -6.20 -5.30
C GLY A 96 -10.48 -5.55 -6.60
N ARG A 97 -10.07 -4.32 -6.92
CA ARG A 97 -10.27 -3.69 -8.22
C ARG A 97 -9.09 -3.97 -9.15
N ARG A 98 -9.17 -5.11 -9.84
CA ARG A 98 -8.58 -5.36 -11.17
C ARG A 98 -7.25 -4.65 -11.43
N HIS A 99 -6.16 -5.22 -10.94
CA HIS A 99 -4.88 -5.05 -11.63
C HIS A 99 -4.62 -6.31 -12.45
N SER A 100 -5.39 -6.41 -13.55
CA SER A 100 -4.88 -7.07 -14.74
C SER A 100 -3.46 -6.55 -14.96
N MET A 101 -2.49 -7.46 -14.94
CA MET A 101 -1.12 -7.22 -15.38
C MET A 101 -1.13 -6.64 -16.80
N SER A 102 -1.29 -5.33 -16.93
CA SER A 102 -1.24 -4.61 -18.20
C SER A 102 -0.62 -3.24 -18.00
N LYS A 103 0.67 -3.25 -17.69
CA LYS A 103 1.71 -2.54 -18.44
C LYS A 103 2.97 -2.66 -17.61
N ALA A 104 3.89 -3.49 -18.10
CA ALA A 104 5.30 -3.33 -17.80
C ALA A 104 5.63 -1.83 -17.90
N VAL A 105 5.94 -1.22 -16.76
CA VAL A 105 6.50 0.12 -16.71
C VAL A 105 7.93 -0.04 -17.23
N VAL A 106 8.06 0.00 -18.56
CA VAL A 106 9.35 0.11 -19.22
C VAL A 106 9.96 1.44 -18.75
N PRO A 107 11.19 1.45 -18.21
CA PRO A 107 11.87 2.68 -17.82
C PRO A 107 11.95 3.62 -19.04
N PRO A 108 11.64 4.92 -18.90
CA PRO A 108 11.63 5.86 -20.02
C PRO A 108 13.02 6.20 -20.58
N ARG A 109 14.07 5.41 -20.28
CA ARG A 109 15.45 5.66 -20.72
C ARG A 109 15.79 5.22 -22.15
N HIS A 110 14.86 4.60 -22.88
CA HIS A 110 15.04 4.24 -24.30
C HIS A 110 14.07 4.94 -25.27
N ARG A 111 13.39 6.03 -24.87
CA ARG A 111 12.58 6.82 -25.81
C ARG A 111 13.41 7.92 -26.46
N ARG A 112 14.44 7.54 -27.20
CA ARG A 112 15.10 8.42 -28.18
C ARG A 112 14.66 8.02 -29.58
N THR A 113 14.22 9.05 -30.31
CA THR A 113 14.07 9.14 -31.77
C THR A 113 13.01 8.28 -32.46
N ALA A 114 11.78 8.78 -32.47
CA ALA A 114 11.00 8.82 -33.71
C ALA A 114 10.36 10.22 -33.80
N ALA A 115 10.86 11.04 -34.72
CA ALA A 115 10.29 12.35 -35.02
C ALA A 115 8.87 12.18 -35.61
N PRO A 116 7.92 13.08 -35.33
CA PRO A 116 6.59 13.00 -35.90
C PRO A 116 6.65 13.31 -37.40
N THR A 117 6.43 12.31 -38.26
CA THR A 117 6.22 12.51 -39.69
C THR A 117 4.86 13.19 -39.88
N ARG A 118 4.91 14.50 -40.10
CA ARG A 118 3.77 15.37 -40.44
C ARG A 118 3.09 14.84 -41.71
N ARG A 119 1.92 14.19 -41.58
CA ARG A 119 1.07 13.82 -42.73
C ARG A 119 0.51 15.11 -43.33
N ALA A 120 0.95 15.46 -44.53
CA ALA A 120 0.36 16.54 -45.31
C ALA A 120 -1.05 16.13 -45.76
N ARG A 121 -2.06 16.86 -45.27
CA ARG A 121 -3.44 16.82 -45.76
C ARG A 121 -3.45 17.54 -47.11
N ARG A 122 -3.54 16.81 -48.23
CA ARG A 122 -3.96 17.40 -49.51
C ARG A 122 -5.47 17.22 -49.60
N GLU A 123 -6.15 18.35 -49.44
CA GLU A 123 -7.53 18.57 -49.86
C GLU A 123 -7.58 18.39 -51.38
N GLY A 124 -8.24 17.33 -51.83
CA GLY A 124 -8.69 17.18 -53.20
C GLY A 124 -10.15 17.60 -53.25
N THR A 125 -10.39 18.86 -53.55
CA THR A 125 -11.71 19.34 -54.00
C THR A 125 -11.45 20.47 -54.99
N THR A 126 -11.76 20.21 -56.26
CA THR A 126 -12.35 21.16 -57.22
C THR A 126 -12.68 20.39 -58.49
N SER A 127 -13.98 20.43 -58.81
CA SER A 127 -14.62 20.51 -60.13
C SER A 127 -14.11 19.68 -61.30
#